data_AF-A0A971ZS28-F1
#
_entry.id   AF-A0A971ZS28-F1
#
_cell.length_a   1.000
_cell.length_b   1.000
_cell.length_c   1.000
_cell.angle_alpha   90.00
_cell.angle_beta   90.00
_cell.angle_gamma   90.00
#
_symmetry.space_group_name_H-M   'P 1'
#
loop_
_entity.id
_entity.type
_entity.pdbx_description
1 polymer ?
#
loop_
_entity_poly.entity_id
_entity_poly.type
_entity_poly.pdbx_seq_one_letter_code
_entity_poly.pdbx_strand_id
1 'polypeptide(L)'
;MMLAFVSAALVYCAGESLGAGAEEEAGATAQTFTVARFADNGAALENPGMGWVFHHYDNALNAYGAPLGPAYVTNDFPGCTVAYLRLPWSVLEPRENQFRWSVLDTVIQRYAAAGKSFALCLTCFEGTPHQGTPMWVRDAGAKGSEVHADGRTAWEPDYEDPIFMAKLEQFLRAAGARYDGSPHLAFVDVGSFGIWGEMHPIARKYGMTMFRQHVDLHRRCFPRALLVINDDADRWVSEPGQMSPLEYGRSVGATFRDNSILVYEDPQVHKTADLAQPFWPDRPVILEMGHYWHIQPRPGLMEHFDRYLADVEAYHASYVSIHGPPAEIFRDHPQVVSAINRRLGYRLNLVELAWAPTVTSAGTLEVQATWSNVGVAPCLPPSYVTYWLVDADGHTLACMTDPGASLSDLPVGVPGAAQTVVQRSTLMLPYDLPAGDLELRVSVGDIDGTPRIALPLDGGDGQRRYPVGKVSVTGEYDVRAGQPAQSGEQVVLPVTWQVRNVLPGGTFAFCDVHDADATLLSVQSERAAAIVAPGSYEDEFRFTLPAGARDRDLQISVGLVHDMLFGFGNAREYGSLLPLRDSGQRRTTLGTLRQSRDGAVTFVPAS
;
A
#
# COMPACT_ATOMS: atom_id res chain seq x y z
N MET A 1 1.66 40.91 13.48
CA MET A 1 2.02 40.44 12.13
C MET A 1 1.05 39.31 11.81
N MET A 2 0.01 39.65 11.06
CA MET A 2 -1.26 38.92 10.94
C MET A 2 -1.35 38.49 9.47
N LEU A 3 -1.31 37.18 9.18
CA LEU A 3 -1.51 36.68 7.81
C LEU A 3 -2.92 36.09 7.70
N ALA A 4 -3.64 36.59 6.69
CA ALA A 4 -5.04 36.35 6.43
C ALA A 4 -5.27 35.02 5.70
N PHE A 5 -6.30 34.30 6.15
CA PHE A 5 -6.97 33.24 5.40
C PHE A 5 -7.89 33.89 4.35
N VAL A 6 -7.81 33.43 3.10
CA VAL A 6 -8.78 33.74 2.06
C VAL A 6 -9.66 32.52 1.84
N SER A 7 -10.90 32.62 2.32
CA SER A 7 -12.01 31.73 1.95
C SER A 7 -12.61 32.21 0.64
N ALA A 8 -12.74 31.34 -0.37
CA ALA A 8 -13.50 31.63 -1.58
C ALA A 8 -14.83 30.86 -1.54
N ALA A 9 -15.92 31.62 -1.56
CA ALA A 9 -17.29 31.14 -1.51
C ALA A 9 -17.77 30.63 -2.88
N LEU A 10 -18.54 29.54 -2.89
CA LEU A 10 -19.40 29.15 -4.00
C LEU A 10 -20.49 30.21 -4.21
N VAL A 11 -20.61 30.73 -5.43
CA VAL A 11 -21.79 31.46 -5.90
C VAL A 11 -22.51 30.60 -6.92
N TYR A 12 -23.72 30.19 -6.55
CA TYR A 12 -24.71 29.56 -7.41
C TYR A 12 -25.50 30.67 -8.10
N CYS A 13 -25.44 30.74 -9.44
CA CYS A 13 -26.36 31.58 -10.22
C CYS A 13 -27.05 30.72 -11.28
N ALA A 14 -28.35 30.52 -11.10
CA ALA A 14 -29.28 30.19 -12.16
C ALA A 14 -29.60 31.45 -12.97
N GLY A 15 -29.67 31.33 -14.29
CA GLY A 15 -30.02 32.42 -15.22
C GLY A 15 -30.36 31.86 -16.60
N GLU A 16 -31.46 32.36 -17.15
CA GLU A 16 -32.23 31.83 -18.27
C GLU A 16 -31.58 31.96 -19.66
N SER A 17 -32.20 31.25 -20.62
CA SER A 17 -31.89 31.23 -22.05
C SER A 17 -31.98 32.59 -22.74
N LEU A 18 -31.08 32.85 -23.69
CA LEU A 18 -31.33 33.28 -25.08
C LEU A 18 -30.03 33.77 -25.74
N GLY A 19 -29.70 33.25 -26.92
CA GLY A 19 -28.67 33.83 -27.78
C GLY A 19 -27.94 32.82 -28.65
N ALA A 20 -28.48 32.57 -29.85
CA ALA A 20 -27.81 31.83 -30.89
C ALA A 20 -26.53 32.58 -31.35
N GLY A 21 -25.38 31.98 -31.10
CA GLY A 21 -24.11 32.31 -31.72
C GLY A 21 -23.49 30.99 -32.18
N ALA A 22 -23.41 30.80 -33.50
CA ALA A 22 -22.68 29.69 -34.08
C ALA A 22 -21.19 29.98 -33.95
N GLU A 23 -20.56 29.42 -32.91
CA GLU A 23 -19.12 29.21 -32.86
C GLU A 23 -18.85 27.77 -33.27
N GLU A 24 -18.02 27.59 -34.30
CA GLU A 24 -17.46 26.29 -34.67
C GLU A 24 -16.63 25.76 -33.50
N GLU A 25 -17.22 24.83 -32.72
CA GLU A 25 -16.44 23.94 -31.86
C GLU A 25 -15.53 23.10 -32.76
N ALA A 26 -14.22 23.38 -32.69
CA ALA A 26 -13.19 22.46 -33.13
C ALA A 26 -13.48 21.09 -32.50
N GLY A 27 -13.78 20.10 -33.34
CA GLY A 27 -14.22 18.77 -32.90
C GLY A 27 -13.25 18.16 -31.90
N ALA A 28 -13.62 18.19 -30.62
CA ALA A 28 -13.02 17.33 -29.62
C ALA A 28 -13.34 15.89 -30.05
N THR A 29 -12.33 15.18 -30.56
CA THR A 29 -12.42 13.74 -30.77
C THR A 29 -12.85 13.11 -29.46
N ALA A 30 -14.06 12.55 -29.41
CA ALA A 30 -14.57 11.86 -28.25
C ALA A 30 -13.57 10.74 -27.88
N GLN A 31 -12.81 10.95 -26.81
CA GLN A 31 -11.91 9.92 -26.28
C GLN A 31 -12.77 8.72 -25.91
N THR A 32 -12.55 7.61 -26.59
CA THR A 32 -13.25 6.37 -26.32
C THR A 32 -12.55 5.72 -25.12
N PHE A 33 -13.30 5.41 -24.06
CA PHE A 33 -12.79 4.69 -22.90
C PHE A 33 -13.27 3.24 -22.91
N THR A 34 -12.41 2.30 -22.55
CA THR A 34 -12.84 0.98 -22.09
C THR A 34 -13.23 1.07 -20.63
N VAL A 35 -14.33 0.43 -20.24
CA VAL A 35 -14.85 0.44 -18.86
C VAL A 35 -14.97 -1.00 -18.34
N ALA A 36 -14.43 -1.24 -17.15
CA ALA A 36 -14.60 -2.48 -16.40
C ALA A 36 -15.22 -2.19 -15.04
N ARG A 37 -16.08 -3.10 -14.58
CA ARG A 37 -16.70 -3.05 -13.25
C ARG A 37 -16.28 -4.26 -12.45
N PHE A 38 -16.06 -4.06 -11.17
CA PHE A 38 -15.55 -5.09 -10.29
C PHE A 38 -16.49 -5.29 -9.10
N ALA A 39 -16.53 -6.52 -8.62
CA ALA A 39 -17.28 -6.89 -7.45
C ALA A 39 -16.30 -7.35 -6.37
N ASP A 40 -16.66 -7.04 -5.14
CA ASP A 40 -15.98 -7.52 -3.95
C ASP A 40 -16.15 -9.05 -3.86
N ASN A 41 -15.03 -9.79 -3.89
CA ASN A 41 -15.04 -11.26 -3.83
C ASN A 41 -15.30 -11.84 -2.43
N GLY A 42 -15.46 -10.99 -1.41
CA GLY A 42 -15.76 -11.39 -0.03
C GLY A 42 -14.60 -12.05 0.72
N ALA A 43 -13.41 -12.15 0.12
CA ALA A 43 -12.24 -12.76 0.77
C ALA A 43 -11.79 -11.95 2.00
N ALA A 44 -11.26 -12.65 3.01
CA ALA A 44 -10.57 -12.01 4.12
C ALA A 44 -9.28 -11.35 3.61
N LEU A 45 -9.01 -10.12 4.05
CA LEU A 45 -7.83 -9.36 3.64
C LEU A 45 -6.86 -9.22 4.80
N GLU A 46 -5.61 -9.61 4.58
CA GLU A 46 -4.51 -9.46 5.54
C GLU A 46 -3.67 -8.24 5.14
N ASN A 47 -4.11 -7.09 5.65
CA ASN A 47 -3.61 -5.77 5.30
C ASN A 47 -2.90 -5.09 6.49
N PRO A 48 -1.89 -4.22 6.24
CA PRO A 48 -1.22 -3.49 7.31
C PRO A 48 -2.19 -2.59 8.08
N GLY A 49 -1.96 -2.41 9.37
CA GLY A 49 -2.76 -1.47 10.19
C GLY A 49 -4.13 -1.99 10.62
N MET A 50 -4.49 -3.24 10.31
CA MET A 50 -5.79 -3.82 10.63
C MET A 50 -5.74 -5.33 10.80
N GLY A 51 -6.81 -5.91 11.34
CA GLY A 51 -7.08 -7.35 11.32
C GLY A 51 -7.16 -7.98 12.70
N TRP A 52 -7.21 -9.30 12.75
CA TRP A 52 -7.31 -10.02 14.01
C TRP A 52 -5.95 -10.14 14.71
N VAL A 53 -5.96 -9.98 16.03
CA VAL A 53 -4.77 -9.96 16.90
C VAL A 53 -4.78 -11.18 17.81
N PHE A 54 -4.01 -12.22 17.47
CA PHE A 54 -3.99 -13.43 18.27
C PHE A 54 -3.08 -13.28 19.50
N HIS A 55 -3.63 -13.51 20.69
CA HIS A 55 -2.85 -13.61 21.93
C HIS A 55 -1.98 -14.86 21.86
N HIS A 56 -0.74 -14.74 21.38
CA HIS A 56 0.18 -15.87 21.31
C HIS A 56 0.78 -16.16 22.68
N TYR A 57 1.17 -15.10 23.39
CA TYR A 57 1.50 -15.13 24.81
C TYR A 57 0.57 -14.22 25.58
N ASP A 58 0.16 -14.70 26.74
CA ASP A 58 -0.82 -14.03 27.57
C ASP A 58 -0.61 -14.39 29.04
N ASN A 59 0.10 -13.51 29.76
CA ASN A 59 0.48 -13.63 31.19
C ASN A 59 1.41 -14.84 31.51
N ALA A 60 1.42 -15.87 30.66
CA ALA A 60 2.19 -17.10 30.80
C ALA A 60 2.77 -17.58 29.46
N LEU A 61 3.94 -18.22 29.53
CA LEU A 61 4.66 -18.75 28.35
C LEU A 61 3.99 -19.97 27.71
N ASN A 62 3.07 -20.62 28.40
CA ASN A 62 2.35 -21.81 27.94
C ASN A 62 0.90 -21.51 27.55
N ALA A 63 0.49 -20.25 27.54
CA ALA A 63 -0.85 -19.86 27.12
C ALA A 63 -0.97 -19.87 25.58
N TYR A 64 -2.20 -20.12 25.10
CA TYR A 64 -2.67 -19.99 23.70
C TYR A 64 -1.74 -20.49 22.60
N GLY A 65 -0.81 -19.64 22.12
CA GLY A 65 -0.01 -19.91 20.93
C GLY A 65 1.07 -20.95 21.16
N ALA A 66 1.65 -21.03 22.36
CA ALA A 66 2.75 -21.94 22.62
C ALA A 66 2.36 -23.43 22.52
N PRO A 67 1.20 -23.89 23.05
CA PRO A 67 0.71 -25.26 22.86
C PRO A 67 0.42 -25.65 21.40
N LEU A 68 0.21 -24.70 20.49
CA LEU A 68 -0.11 -24.97 19.09
C LEU A 68 1.13 -25.34 18.26
N GLY A 69 2.31 -25.26 18.87
CA GLY A 69 3.56 -25.77 18.31
C GLY A 69 4.44 -24.69 17.66
N PRO A 70 5.70 -25.05 17.36
CA PRO A 70 6.73 -24.11 16.95
C PRO A 70 6.60 -23.59 15.51
N ALA A 71 5.67 -24.12 14.71
CA ALA A 71 5.38 -23.67 13.35
C ALA A 71 4.08 -22.84 13.25
N TYR A 72 3.32 -22.73 14.33
CA TYR A 72 2.01 -22.10 14.30
C TYR A 72 2.10 -20.57 14.10
N VAL A 73 1.33 -20.06 13.13
CA VAL A 73 1.23 -18.64 12.73
C VAL A 73 -0.20 -18.26 12.32
N THR A 74 -1.22 -18.91 12.90
CA THR A 74 -2.66 -18.58 12.69
C THR A 74 -3.17 -18.68 11.24
N ASN A 75 -2.63 -19.58 10.41
CA ASN A 75 -3.11 -19.79 9.04
C ASN A 75 -4.51 -20.44 8.97
N ASP A 76 -5.01 -20.95 10.08
CA ASP A 76 -6.33 -21.53 10.29
C ASP A 76 -7.41 -20.49 10.63
N PHE A 77 -7.04 -19.21 10.78
CA PHE A 77 -7.95 -18.11 11.10
C PHE A 77 -7.79 -16.96 10.08
N PRO A 78 -8.62 -16.91 9.02
CA PRO A 78 -8.49 -15.91 7.96
C PRO A 78 -8.60 -14.48 8.49
N GLY A 79 -7.69 -13.60 8.06
CA GLY A 79 -7.68 -12.19 8.47
C GLY A 79 -6.88 -11.91 9.74
N CYS A 80 -6.19 -12.91 10.31
CA CYS A 80 -5.29 -12.70 11.44
C CYS A 80 -3.92 -12.19 10.99
N THR A 81 -3.63 -10.95 11.37
CA THR A 81 -2.46 -10.18 10.90
C THR A 81 -1.42 -9.94 12.00
N VAL A 82 -1.77 -10.09 13.28
CA VAL A 82 -0.88 -9.74 14.41
C VAL A 82 -0.77 -10.87 15.44
N ALA A 83 0.46 -11.18 15.86
CA ALA A 83 0.71 -11.91 17.10
C ALA A 83 0.88 -10.93 18.27
N TYR A 84 0.03 -11.01 19.27
CA TYR A 84 0.17 -10.27 20.51
C TYR A 84 1.01 -11.07 21.52
N LEU A 85 2.04 -10.41 22.04
CA LEU A 85 3.01 -10.98 22.96
C LEU A 85 2.95 -10.18 24.27
N ARG A 86 2.03 -10.59 25.16
CA ARG A 86 1.91 -10.06 26.51
C ARG A 86 2.71 -10.92 27.46
N LEU A 87 3.79 -10.38 28.03
CA LEU A 87 4.69 -11.13 28.91
C LEU A 87 5.20 -10.32 30.11
N PRO A 88 5.43 -11.00 31.25
CA PRO A 88 6.06 -10.40 32.42
C PRO A 88 7.50 -9.97 32.15
N TRP A 89 7.89 -8.80 32.65
CA TRP A 89 9.28 -8.33 32.63
C TRP A 89 10.25 -9.37 33.24
N SER A 90 9.87 -10.03 34.34
CA SER A 90 10.70 -11.04 35.01
C SER A 90 11.11 -12.23 34.13
N VAL A 91 10.28 -12.55 33.14
CA VAL A 91 10.55 -13.63 32.18
C VAL A 91 11.62 -13.21 31.18
N LEU A 92 11.60 -11.94 30.78
CA LEU A 92 12.48 -11.36 29.77
C LEU A 92 13.82 -10.91 30.34
N GLU A 93 13.87 -10.48 31.61
CA GLU A 93 15.09 -10.06 32.30
C GLU A 93 15.22 -10.74 33.68
N PRO A 94 15.52 -12.05 33.71
CA PRO A 94 15.64 -12.81 34.96
C PRO A 94 16.73 -12.31 35.92
N ARG A 95 17.74 -11.60 35.40
CA ARG A 95 18.78 -10.92 36.16
C ARG A 95 19.08 -9.59 35.46
N GLU A 96 19.48 -8.59 36.24
CA GLU A 96 19.81 -7.27 35.73
C GLU A 96 20.80 -7.35 34.55
N ASN A 97 20.43 -6.75 33.41
CA ASN A 97 21.14 -6.75 32.13
C ASN A 97 21.36 -8.13 31.48
N GLN A 98 20.61 -9.16 31.87
CA GLN A 98 20.65 -10.48 31.25
C GLN A 98 19.30 -10.82 30.63
N PHE A 99 19.14 -10.46 29.36
CA PHE A 99 17.88 -10.57 28.65
C PHE A 99 17.70 -11.92 27.95
N ARG A 100 16.49 -12.48 28.02
CA ARG A 100 16.04 -13.68 27.30
C ARG A 100 15.19 -13.32 26.08
N TRP A 101 15.73 -12.48 25.19
CA TRP A 101 15.01 -12.01 24.01
C TRP A 101 14.52 -13.12 23.07
N SER A 102 15.20 -14.27 23.06
CA SER A 102 14.81 -15.43 22.26
C SER A 102 13.38 -15.90 22.50
N VAL A 103 12.79 -15.61 23.66
CA VAL A 103 11.38 -15.88 23.96
C VAL A 103 10.46 -15.13 22.98
N LEU A 104 10.73 -13.85 22.76
CA LEU A 104 9.98 -13.01 21.81
C LEU A 104 10.46 -13.26 20.38
N ASP A 105 11.77 -13.19 20.14
CA ASP A 105 12.34 -13.21 18.79
C ASP A 105 11.96 -14.46 18.00
N THR A 106 11.89 -15.63 18.66
CA THR A 106 11.54 -16.89 18.00
C THR A 106 10.12 -16.86 17.45
N VAL A 107 9.19 -16.22 18.17
CA VAL A 107 7.81 -16.05 17.70
C VAL A 107 7.75 -14.96 16.64
N ILE A 108 8.38 -13.82 16.89
CA ILE A 108 8.41 -12.67 15.96
C ILE A 108 8.93 -13.09 14.59
N GLN A 109 10.06 -13.80 14.51
CA GLN A 109 10.64 -14.22 13.23
C GLN A 109 9.73 -15.15 12.43
N ARG A 110 8.97 -16.01 13.13
CA ARG A 110 8.03 -16.95 12.50
C ARG A 110 6.83 -16.22 11.90
N TYR A 111 6.25 -15.27 12.63
CA TYR A 111 5.13 -14.46 12.13
C TYR A 111 5.59 -13.51 11.01
N ALA A 112 6.75 -12.89 11.15
CA ALA A 112 7.34 -12.04 10.11
C ALA A 112 7.58 -12.82 8.80
N ALA A 113 8.09 -14.06 8.88
CA ALA A 113 8.26 -14.93 7.71
C ALA A 113 6.93 -15.31 7.03
N ALA A 114 5.82 -15.27 7.78
CA ALA A 114 4.46 -15.42 7.24
C ALA A 114 3.83 -14.09 6.78
N GLY A 115 4.58 -13.00 6.77
CA GLY A 115 4.08 -11.67 6.39
C GLY A 115 3.21 -10.99 7.46
N LYS A 116 3.22 -11.50 8.69
CA LYS A 116 2.42 -11.00 9.82
C LYS A 116 3.24 -10.10 10.74
N SER A 117 2.54 -9.24 11.46
CA SER A 117 3.11 -8.32 12.44
C SER A 117 3.07 -8.91 13.86
N PHE A 118 3.70 -8.22 14.80
CA PHE A 118 3.59 -8.50 16.23
C PHE A 118 3.27 -7.23 17.02
N ALA A 119 2.69 -7.42 18.20
CA ALA A 119 2.45 -6.36 19.17
C ALA A 119 2.97 -6.77 20.55
N LEU A 120 3.39 -5.80 21.35
CA LEU A 120 4.03 -6.06 22.65
C LEU A 120 3.22 -5.46 23.80
N CYS A 121 3.10 -6.22 24.89
CA CYS A 121 2.75 -5.70 26.20
C CYS A 121 3.72 -6.27 27.23
N LEU A 122 4.51 -5.40 27.85
CA LEU A 122 5.56 -5.79 28.79
C LEU A 122 5.10 -5.46 30.22
N THR A 123 4.61 -6.47 30.92
CA THR A 123 3.88 -6.28 32.18
C THR A 123 4.82 -6.22 33.39
N CYS A 124 4.51 -5.35 34.35
CA CYS A 124 5.28 -5.22 35.60
C CYS A 124 4.58 -5.86 36.81
N PHE A 125 3.31 -6.22 36.69
CA PHE A 125 2.57 -6.93 37.73
C PHE A 125 1.61 -7.95 37.12
N GLU A 126 1.57 -9.13 37.74
CA GLU A 126 0.88 -10.31 37.21
C GLU A 126 0.28 -11.13 38.35
N GLY A 127 -0.95 -11.60 38.13
CA GLY A 127 -1.67 -12.46 39.05
C GLY A 127 -1.39 -13.95 38.84
N THR A 128 -0.81 -14.40 37.73
CA THR A 128 -0.50 -15.83 37.49
C THR A 128 0.57 -16.02 36.39
N PRO A 129 1.25 -17.19 36.31
CA PRO A 129 1.95 -17.89 37.39
C PRO A 129 3.33 -17.25 37.70
N HIS A 130 3.73 -16.21 36.97
CA HIS A 130 5.02 -15.54 37.16
C HIS A 130 4.85 -14.24 37.94
N GLN A 131 5.91 -13.86 38.64
CA GLN A 131 6.01 -12.52 39.20
C GLN A 131 6.14 -11.52 38.03
N GLY A 132 5.44 -10.38 38.03
CA GLY A 132 5.56 -9.37 36.97
C GLY A 132 6.98 -8.77 36.89
N THR A 133 7.33 -8.01 37.93
CA THR A 133 8.63 -7.36 38.09
C THR A 133 9.70 -8.35 38.60
N PRO A 134 10.89 -8.45 37.98
CA PRO A 134 11.94 -9.32 38.48
C PRO A 134 12.30 -9.05 39.95
N MET A 135 12.47 -10.10 40.75
CA MET A 135 12.73 -9.96 42.19
C MET A 135 14.06 -9.24 42.50
N TRP A 136 15.03 -9.24 41.58
CA TRP A 136 16.26 -8.48 41.73
C TRP A 136 16.03 -6.96 41.82
N VAL A 137 14.90 -6.45 41.32
CA VAL A 137 14.50 -5.04 41.46
C VAL A 137 14.10 -4.74 42.91
N ARG A 138 13.35 -5.65 43.54
CA ARG A 138 13.03 -5.58 44.97
C ARG A 138 14.29 -5.71 45.82
N ASP A 139 15.19 -6.64 45.47
CA ASP A 139 16.46 -6.83 46.18
C ASP A 139 17.38 -5.59 46.07
N ALA A 140 17.27 -4.84 44.96
CA ALA A 140 17.95 -3.55 44.78
C ALA A 140 17.35 -2.42 45.63
N GLY A 141 16.25 -2.65 46.34
CA GLY A 141 15.68 -1.76 47.34
C GLY A 141 14.35 -1.10 46.96
N ALA A 142 13.81 -1.38 45.76
CA ALA A 142 12.53 -0.85 45.30
C ALA A 142 11.38 -1.19 46.27
N LYS A 143 10.50 -0.23 46.49
CA LYS A 143 9.30 -0.42 47.34
C LYS A 143 8.16 -1.07 46.56
N GLY A 144 7.22 -1.65 47.32
CA GLY A 144 6.06 -2.37 46.81
C GLY A 144 5.34 -3.13 47.92
N SER A 145 4.22 -3.75 47.59
CA SER A 145 3.32 -4.42 48.53
C SER A 145 3.03 -5.86 48.11
N GLU A 146 2.91 -6.77 49.06
CA GLU A 146 2.34 -8.09 48.80
C GLU A 146 0.83 -7.96 48.66
N VAL A 147 0.28 -8.34 47.51
CA VAL A 147 -1.16 -8.26 47.22
C VAL A 147 -1.68 -9.63 46.80
N HIS A 148 -2.96 -9.89 47.05
CA HIS A 148 -3.63 -11.09 46.59
C HIS A 148 -4.36 -10.83 45.26
N ALA A 149 -3.95 -11.54 44.21
CA ALA A 149 -4.46 -11.41 42.85
C ALA A 149 -4.55 -12.80 42.21
N ASP A 150 -5.63 -13.10 41.48
CA ASP A 150 -5.87 -14.39 40.79
C ASP A 150 -5.55 -15.64 41.63
N GLY A 151 -5.92 -15.63 42.90
CA GLY A 151 -5.74 -16.77 43.79
C GLY A 151 -4.30 -16.97 44.29
N ARG A 152 -3.38 -16.03 44.05
CA ARG A 152 -2.02 -16.04 44.63
C ARG A 152 -1.67 -14.73 45.30
N THR A 153 -0.66 -14.78 46.16
CA THR A 153 0.03 -13.57 46.61
C THR A 153 1.20 -13.28 45.67
N ALA A 154 1.31 -12.03 45.24
CA ALA A 154 2.40 -11.53 44.40
C ALA A 154 2.84 -10.14 44.88
N TRP A 155 4.09 -9.79 44.60
CA TRP A 155 4.63 -8.49 44.99
C TRP A 155 4.33 -7.45 43.91
N GLU A 156 3.47 -6.47 44.20
CA GLU A 156 3.21 -5.34 43.32
C GLU A 156 4.22 -4.22 43.62
N PRO A 157 5.03 -3.77 42.63
CA PRO A 157 5.93 -2.66 42.86
C PRO A 157 5.15 -1.36 43.13
N ASP A 158 5.76 -0.46 43.88
CA ASP A 158 5.30 0.93 43.90
C ASP A 158 5.72 1.59 42.58
N TYR A 159 4.73 1.93 41.75
CA TYR A 159 4.96 2.48 40.41
C TYR A 159 5.58 3.89 40.43
N GLU A 160 5.61 4.57 41.58
CA GLU A 160 6.30 5.85 41.76
C GLU A 160 7.70 5.70 42.38
N ASP A 161 8.10 4.49 42.77
CA ASP A 161 9.39 4.27 43.43
C ASP A 161 10.55 4.57 42.46
N PRO A 162 11.52 5.41 42.86
CA PRO A 162 12.59 5.84 41.97
C PRO A 162 13.55 4.70 41.58
N ILE A 163 13.71 3.67 42.42
CA ILE A 163 14.54 2.50 42.08
C ILE A 163 13.80 1.67 41.03
N PHE A 164 12.51 1.38 41.24
CA PHE A 164 11.66 0.71 40.26
C PHE A 164 11.68 1.44 38.91
N MET A 165 11.41 2.74 38.90
CA MET A 165 11.36 3.54 37.66
C MET A 165 12.71 3.57 36.92
N ALA A 166 13.83 3.67 37.64
CA ALA A 166 15.15 3.61 37.01
C ALA A 166 15.44 2.25 36.36
N LYS A 167 15.07 1.14 37.03
CA LYS A 167 15.25 -0.22 36.48
C LYS A 167 14.30 -0.50 35.33
N LEU A 168 13.04 -0.07 35.43
CA LEU A 168 12.05 -0.18 34.36
C LEU A 168 12.51 0.59 33.12
N GLU A 169 13.03 1.82 33.29
CA GLU A 169 13.57 2.59 32.17
C GLU A 169 14.73 1.87 31.47
N GLN A 170 15.65 1.26 32.23
CA GLN A 170 16.75 0.49 31.66
C GLN A 170 16.23 -0.71 30.83
N PHE A 171 15.24 -1.44 31.35
CA PHE A 171 14.60 -2.53 30.63
C PHE A 171 13.88 -2.05 29.35
N LEU A 172 13.05 -1.03 29.44
CA LEU A 172 12.30 -0.50 28.30
C LEU A 172 13.22 0.13 27.26
N ARG A 173 14.34 0.74 27.65
CA ARG A 173 15.37 1.20 26.70
C ARG A 173 16.01 0.05 25.93
N ALA A 174 16.28 -1.07 26.60
CA ALA A 174 16.81 -2.27 25.93
C ALA A 174 15.78 -2.88 24.97
N ALA A 175 14.50 -2.93 25.37
CA ALA A 175 13.41 -3.39 24.51
C ALA A 175 13.18 -2.44 23.31
N GLY A 176 13.16 -1.13 23.55
CA GLY A 176 13.02 -0.09 22.54
C GLY A 176 14.15 -0.11 21.51
N ALA A 177 15.41 -0.19 21.97
CA ALA A 177 16.56 -0.32 21.08
C ALA A 177 16.51 -1.58 20.20
N ARG A 178 15.77 -2.61 20.61
CA ARG A 178 15.63 -3.87 19.89
C ARG A 178 14.44 -3.89 18.93
N TYR A 179 13.28 -3.36 19.33
CA TYR A 179 12.02 -3.56 18.61
C TYR A 179 11.44 -2.29 17.98
N ASP A 180 11.74 -1.10 18.51
CA ASP A 180 11.19 0.15 17.97
C ASP A 180 11.62 0.34 16.51
N GLY A 181 10.66 0.68 15.65
CA GLY A 181 10.84 0.84 14.20
C GLY A 181 11.13 -0.42 13.39
N SER A 182 10.92 -1.61 13.98
CA SER A 182 10.73 -2.81 13.18
C SER A 182 9.55 -2.62 12.23
N PRO A 183 9.65 -2.99 10.93
CA PRO A 183 8.53 -2.91 9.99
C PRO A 183 7.38 -3.87 10.35
N HIS A 184 7.62 -4.82 11.26
CA HIS A 184 6.62 -5.78 11.73
C HIS A 184 6.02 -5.42 13.09
N LEU A 185 6.45 -4.34 13.75
CA LEU A 185 5.84 -3.92 15.02
C LEU A 185 4.54 -3.14 14.75
N ALA A 186 3.41 -3.72 15.13
CA ALA A 186 2.10 -3.10 14.97
C ALA A 186 1.84 -2.02 16.01
N PHE A 187 2.03 -2.34 17.30
CA PHE A 187 1.85 -1.42 18.42
C PHE A 187 2.48 -1.95 19.71
N VAL A 188 2.59 -1.08 20.72
CA VAL A 188 3.06 -1.39 22.07
C VAL A 188 2.05 -0.87 23.09
N ASP A 189 1.47 -1.77 23.89
CA ASP A 189 0.64 -1.39 25.02
C ASP A 189 1.52 -0.83 26.16
N VAL A 190 1.05 0.24 26.80
CA VAL A 190 1.67 0.79 28.02
C VAL A 190 1.31 -0.12 29.22
N GLY A 191 1.91 -1.32 29.26
CA GLY A 191 1.59 -2.38 30.23
C GLY A 191 2.37 -2.32 31.56
N SER A 192 3.11 -1.25 31.79
CA SER A 192 4.07 -1.16 32.91
C SER A 192 3.47 -0.96 34.31
N PHE A 193 2.15 -0.88 34.45
CA PHE A 193 1.50 -0.81 35.75
C PHE A 193 0.11 -1.45 35.72
N GLY A 194 -0.37 -1.86 36.90
CA GLY A 194 -1.62 -2.59 37.06
C GLY A 194 -1.49 -4.08 36.75
N ILE A 195 -2.47 -4.87 37.21
CA ILE A 195 -2.52 -6.31 36.94
C ILE A 195 -2.67 -6.55 35.43
N TRP A 196 -1.92 -7.53 34.92
CA TRP A 196 -1.87 -7.91 33.49
C TRP A 196 -1.46 -6.77 32.54
N GLY A 197 -0.95 -5.65 33.09
CA GLY A 197 -0.69 -4.43 32.33
C GLY A 197 -1.95 -3.67 31.92
N GLU A 198 -3.10 -3.95 32.52
CA GLU A 198 -4.40 -3.31 32.19
C GLU A 198 -4.66 -2.07 33.03
N MET A 199 -3.65 -1.53 33.72
CA MET A 199 -3.76 -0.27 34.45
C MET A 199 -4.70 -0.34 35.69
N HIS A 200 -4.96 -1.54 36.23
CA HIS A 200 -5.67 -1.74 37.51
C HIS A 200 -4.68 -2.05 38.66
N PRO A 201 -4.19 -1.04 39.38
CA PRO A 201 -3.32 -1.27 40.54
C PRO A 201 -4.12 -1.81 41.73
N ILE A 202 -3.57 -2.80 42.45
CA ILE A 202 -4.29 -3.47 43.56
C ILE A 202 -3.90 -2.87 44.91
N ALA A 203 -2.62 -2.62 45.13
CA ALA A 203 -2.07 -2.17 46.41
C ALA A 203 -2.58 -0.80 46.83
N ARG A 204 -2.70 0.13 45.87
CA ARG A 204 -3.21 1.50 46.09
C ARG A 204 -3.68 2.13 44.79
N LYS A 205 -4.53 3.16 44.90
CA LYS A 205 -4.89 4.02 43.77
C LYS A 205 -3.74 4.98 43.44
N TYR A 206 -3.52 5.23 42.15
CA TYR A 206 -2.59 6.23 41.63
C TYR A 206 -3.35 7.31 40.85
N GLY A 207 -2.73 8.47 40.67
CA GLY A 207 -3.30 9.61 39.93
C GLY A 207 -2.57 9.91 38.62
N MET A 208 -2.94 11.02 37.97
CA MET A 208 -2.42 11.39 36.66
C MET A 208 -0.91 11.61 36.62
N THR A 209 -0.27 11.94 37.74
CA THR A 209 1.18 12.14 37.81
C THR A 209 1.94 10.85 37.49
N MET A 210 1.62 9.74 38.17
CA MET A 210 2.22 8.43 37.89
C MET A 210 1.93 7.98 36.47
N PHE A 211 0.67 8.10 36.03
CA PHE A 211 0.26 7.70 34.68
C PHE A 211 1.08 8.39 33.59
N ARG A 212 1.24 9.72 33.69
CA ARG A 212 2.07 10.49 32.74
C ARG A 212 3.52 10.03 32.76
N GLN A 213 4.10 9.74 33.93
CA GLN A 213 5.48 9.25 34.02
C GLN A 213 5.67 7.94 33.24
N HIS A 214 4.73 7.00 33.35
CA HIS A 214 4.78 5.72 32.64
C HIS A 214 4.57 5.89 31.14
N VAL A 215 3.58 6.68 30.70
CA VAL A 215 3.35 6.96 29.28
C VAL A 215 4.55 7.67 28.65
N ASP A 216 5.07 8.73 29.29
CA ASP A 216 6.24 9.46 28.78
C ASP A 216 7.50 8.58 28.79
N LEU A 217 7.63 7.65 29.73
CA LEU A 217 8.71 6.67 29.72
C LEU A 217 8.64 5.77 28.48
N HIS A 218 7.45 5.26 28.14
CA HIS A 218 7.26 4.46 26.93
C HIS A 218 7.57 5.28 25.68
N ARG A 219 7.12 6.54 25.59
CA ARG A 219 7.42 7.44 24.47
C ARG A 219 8.91 7.70 24.29
N ARG A 220 9.66 7.83 25.39
CA ARG A 220 11.13 7.98 25.32
C ARG A 220 11.83 6.72 24.84
N CYS A 221 11.29 5.54 25.15
CA CYS A 221 11.91 4.26 24.81
C CYS A 221 11.47 3.73 23.43
N PHE A 222 10.25 4.06 23.00
CA PHE A 222 9.63 3.67 21.74
C PHE A 222 9.12 4.92 20.99
N PRO A 223 10.02 5.76 20.46
CA PRO A 223 9.63 7.01 19.83
C PRO A 223 8.91 6.83 18.47
N ARG A 224 8.98 5.65 17.84
CA ARG A 224 8.36 5.38 16.53
C ARG A 224 7.14 4.47 16.63
N ALA A 225 7.08 3.60 17.62
CA ALA A 225 5.97 2.69 17.80
C ALA A 225 4.66 3.43 18.10
N LEU A 226 3.54 2.88 17.61
CA LEU A 226 2.22 3.28 18.09
C LEU A 226 2.04 2.77 19.52
N LEU A 227 1.94 3.70 20.48
CA LEU A 227 1.61 3.36 21.87
C LEU A 227 0.10 3.20 22.04
N VAL A 228 -0.31 2.29 22.93
CA VAL A 228 -1.71 2.01 23.23
C VAL A 228 -1.99 2.21 24.72
N ILE A 229 -3.07 2.93 25.01
CA ILE A 229 -3.61 3.14 26.36
C ILE A 229 -4.91 2.33 26.48
N ASN A 230 -5.04 1.58 27.57
CA ASN A 230 -6.22 0.79 27.90
C ASN A 230 -7.33 1.70 28.51
N ASP A 231 -8.62 1.41 28.24
CA ASP A 231 -9.78 2.18 28.74
C ASP A 231 -9.82 2.26 30.26
N ASP A 232 -9.42 1.20 30.92
CA ASP A 232 -9.51 1.11 32.37
C ASP A 232 -8.65 2.16 33.08
N ALA A 233 -7.68 2.76 32.40
CA ALA A 233 -6.99 3.95 32.88
C ALA A 233 -7.99 5.04 33.32
N ASP A 234 -9.01 5.33 32.50
CA ASP A 234 -10.00 6.36 32.80
C ASP A 234 -10.83 6.00 34.04
N ARG A 235 -10.98 4.72 34.37
CA ARG A 235 -11.64 4.26 35.59
C ARG A 235 -10.73 4.35 36.83
N TRP A 236 -9.48 3.92 36.71
CA TRP A 236 -8.60 3.70 37.86
C TRP A 236 -7.67 4.88 38.18
N VAL A 237 -7.38 5.73 37.21
CA VAL A 237 -6.40 6.82 37.32
C VAL A 237 -7.07 8.20 37.34
N SER A 238 -8.22 8.37 36.69
CA SER A 238 -8.86 9.69 36.55
C SER A 238 -9.06 10.44 37.86
N GLU A 239 -8.86 11.76 37.79
CA GLU A 239 -9.00 12.70 38.90
C GLU A 239 -9.98 13.84 38.50
N PRO A 240 -10.96 14.20 39.35
CA PRO A 240 -11.91 15.27 39.05
C PRO A 240 -11.23 16.59 38.69
N GLY A 241 -11.66 17.22 37.59
CA GLY A 241 -11.15 18.51 37.13
C GLY A 241 -9.80 18.44 36.42
N GLN A 242 -9.26 17.24 36.15
CA GLN A 242 -8.09 17.03 35.30
C GLN A 242 -8.48 16.39 33.96
N MET A 243 -7.58 16.50 32.99
CA MET A 243 -7.62 15.75 31.74
C MET A 243 -7.60 14.24 32.02
N SER A 244 -8.42 13.47 31.31
CA SER A 244 -8.46 12.01 31.48
C SER A 244 -7.19 11.33 30.96
N PRO A 245 -6.85 10.13 31.46
CA PRO A 245 -5.80 9.30 30.90
C PRO A 245 -5.87 9.11 29.38
N LEU A 246 -7.05 8.83 28.82
CA LEU A 246 -7.24 8.68 27.37
C LEU A 246 -7.03 10.01 26.62
N GLU A 247 -7.55 11.13 27.15
CA GLU A 247 -7.31 12.45 26.56
C GLU A 247 -5.81 12.79 26.52
N TYR A 248 -5.09 12.49 27.60
CA TYR A 248 -3.64 12.68 27.64
C TYR A 248 -2.93 11.76 26.64
N GLY A 249 -3.28 10.46 26.62
CA GLY A 249 -2.75 9.47 25.68
C GLY A 249 -2.87 9.95 24.23
N ARG A 250 -4.07 10.41 23.85
CA ARG A 250 -4.32 11.01 22.53
C ARG A 250 -3.43 12.24 22.28
N SER A 251 -3.33 13.15 23.24
CA SER A 251 -2.53 14.38 23.12
C SER A 251 -1.04 14.11 22.85
N VAL A 252 -0.54 12.95 23.25
CA VAL A 252 0.86 12.54 23.09
C VAL A 252 1.10 11.56 21.93
N GLY A 253 0.07 11.25 21.15
CA GLY A 253 0.17 10.42 19.95
C GLY A 253 -0.28 8.97 20.11
N ALA A 254 -0.63 8.53 21.33
CA ALA A 254 -1.08 7.15 21.56
C ALA A 254 -2.49 6.91 21.01
N THR A 255 -2.81 5.64 20.78
CA THR A 255 -4.16 5.16 20.50
C THR A 255 -4.77 4.47 21.73
N PHE A 256 -5.95 3.92 21.53
CA PHE A 256 -6.84 3.39 22.55
C PHE A 256 -7.18 1.90 22.31
N ARG A 257 -7.31 1.14 23.40
CA ARG A 257 -7.80 -0.24 23.45
C ARG A 257 -8.92 -0.37 24.50
N ASP A 258 -10.01 -1.05 24.14
CA ASP A 258 -11.09 -1.45 25.07
C ASP A 258 -10.97 -2.92 25.47
N ASN A 259 -10.88 -3.21 26.78
CA ASN A 259 -10.76 -4.57 27.33
C ASN A 259 -12.05 -5.16 27.90
N SER A 260 -13.18 -4.47 27.74
CA SER A 260 -14.45 -4.87 28.33
C SER A 260 -15.34 -5.72 27.42
N ILE A 261 -14.97 -5.86 26.14
CA ILE A 261 -15.83 -6.52 25.14
C ILE A 261 -15.95 -8.02 25.44
N LEU A 262 -17.17 -8.53 25.54
CA LEU A 262 -17.47 -9.95 25.83
C LEU A 262 -16.93 -10.45 27.19
N VAL A 263 -16.69 -9.56 28.16
CA VAL A 263 -16.27 -9.91 29.53
C VAL A 263 -17.46 -10.01 30.51
N TYR A 264 -18.45 -9.12 30.35
CA TYR A 264 -19.60 -9.00 31.25
C TYR A 264 -20.93 -9.23 30.50
N GLU A 265 -21.94 -9.78 31.18
CA GLU A 265 -23.30 -9.95 30.62
C GLU A 265 -24.14 -8.68 30.86
N ASP A 266 -25.19 -8.46 30.06
CA ASP A 266 -26.12 -7.34 30.25
C ASP A 266 -26.77 -7.35 31.65
N PRO A 267 -26.99 -6.17 32.28
CA PRO A 267 -26.67 -4.82 31.82
C PRO A 267 -25.26 -4.35 32.19
N GLN A 268 -24.38 -5.24 32.65
CA GLN A 268 -23.01 -4.89 33.07
C GLN A 268 -22.06 -4.69 31.88
N VAL A 269 -22.55 -4.84 30.63
CA VAL A 269 -21.78 -4.51 29.44
C VAL A 269 -21.49 -3.00 29.45
N HIS A 270 -20.24 -2.65 29.77
CA HIS A 270 -19.77 -1.28 29.66
C HIS A 270 -19.51 -1.02 28.18
N LYS A 271 -20.52 -0.58 27.43
CA LYS A 271 -20.30 -0.14 26.04
C LYS A 271 -19.77 1.28 26.05
N THR A 272 -18.45 1.41 25.97
CA THR A 272 -17.75 2.70 25.91
C THR A 272 -17.39 3.11 24.49
N ALA A 273 -18.19 2.72 23.49
CA ALA A 273 -17.95 3.04 22.06
C ALA A 273 -17.73 4.54 21.80
N ASP A 274 -18.30 5.40 22.65
CA ASP A 274 -18.08 6.85 22.63
C ASP A 274 -16.60 7.23 22.88
N LEU A 275 -15.85 6.45 23.67
CA LEU A 275 -14.41 6.63 23.91
C LEU A 275 -13.58 6.40 22.65
N ALA A 276 -14.07 5.62 21.68
CA ALA A 276 -13.38 5.41 20.42
C ALA A 276 -13.54 6.58 19.44
N GLN A 277 -14.59 7.39 19.57
CA GLN A 277 -14.95 8.45 18.61
C GLN A 277 -13.86 9.51 18.42
N PRO A 278 -13.12 9.93 19.46
CA PRO A 278 -11.99 10.82 19.27
C PRO A 278 -10.85 10.16 18.48
N PHE A 279 -10.68 8.84 18.53
CA PHE A 279 -9.48 8.13 18.05
C PHE A 279 -9.58 7.62 16.63
N TRP A 280 -10.66 6.91 16.29
CA TRP A 280 -10.75 6.18 15.03
C TRP A 280 -10.52 7.00 13.75
N PRO A 281 -10.82 8.33 13.68
CA PRO A 281 -10.62 9.08 12.44
C PRO A 281 -9.14 9.17 12.01
N ASP A 282 -8.20 9.08 12.94
CA ASP A 282 -6.76 9.28 12.67
C ASP A 282 -5.84 8.23 13.31
N ARG A 283 -6.38 7.28 14.08
CA ARG A 283 -5.62 6.25 14.79
C ARG A 283 -6.40 4.94 14.84
N PRO A 284 -5.73 3.78 14.85
CA PRO A 284 -6.42 2.50 14.88
C PRO A 284 -6.98 2.22 16.27
N VAL A 285 -8.25 1.81 16.36
CA VAL A 285 -8.89 1.37 17.61
C VAL A 285 -8.75 -0.14 17.76
N ILE A 286 -8.44 -0.60 18.97
CA ILE A 286 -8.21 -2.00 19.29
C ILE A 286 -9.30 -2.49 20.24
N LEU A 287 -9.92 -3.62 19.93
CA LEU A 287 -10.87 -4.29 20.83
C LEU A 287 -10.26 -5.60 21.34
N GLU A 288 -10.27 -5.80 22.65
CA GLU A 288 -9.97 -7.08 23.27
C GLU A 288 -11.27 -7.78 23.65
N MET A 289 -11.41 -9.04 23.25
CA MET A 289 -12.53 -9.87 23.65
C MET A 289 -12.17 -10.69 24.89
N GLY A 290 -13.19 -11.00 25.70
CA GLY A 290 -13.08 -11.95 26.78
C GLY A 290 -12.59 -13.33 26.30
N HIS A 291 -12.10 -14.12 27.25
CA HIS A 291 -11.60 -15.47 26.98
C HIS A 291 -12.70 -16.38 26.40
N TYR A 292 -12.40 -17.07 25.30
CA TYR A 292 -13.42 -17.89 24.62
C TYR A 292 -13.99 -19.01 25.51
N TRP A 293 -13.18 -19.63 26.38
CA TRP A 293 -13.66 -20.63 27.35
C TRP A 293 -14.54 -20.05 28.46
N HIS A 294 -14.52 -18.73 28.66
CA HIS A 294 -15.38 -18.01 29.60
C HIS A 294 -16.67 -17.58 28.88
N ILE A 295 -16.58 -17.19 27.61
CA ILE A 295 -17.73 -16.84 26.77
C ILE A 295 -18.59 -18.09 26.47
N GLN A 296 -18.01 -19.16 25.94
CA GLN A 296 -18.70 -20.36 25.45
C GLN A 296 -19.73 -20.98 26.43
N PRO A 297 -19.45 -21.13 27.75
CA PRO A 297 -20.42 -21.71 28.68
C PRO A 297 -21.53 -20.74 29.13
N ARG A 298 -21.50 -19.47 28.73
CA ARG A 298 -22.42 -18.42 29.20
C ARG A 298 -23.33 -17.96 28.06
N PRO A 299 -24.64 -18.31 28.08
CA PRO A 299 -25.55 -17.99 26.99
C PRO A 299 -25.64 -16.50 26.65
N GLY A 300 -25.60 -15.61 27.66
CA GLY A 300 -25.66 -14.16 27.43
C GLY A 300 -24.43 -13.63 26.68
N LEU A 301 -23.24 -14.10 27.05
CA LEU A 301 -22.00 -13.75 26.34
C LEU A 301 -21.95 -14.36 24.94
N MET A 302 -22.48 -15.57 24.75
CA MET A 302 -22.55 -16.13 23.39
C MET A 302 -23.53 -15.37 22.48
N GLU A 303 -24.70 -14.98 23.01
CA GLU A 303 -25.63 -14.14 22.25
C GLU A 303 -25.01 -12.78 21.87
N HIS A 304 -24.15 -12.24 22.74
CA HIS A 304 -23.33 -11.06 22.44
C HIS A 304 -22.26 -11.37 21.37
N PHE A 305 -21.55 -12.49 21.46
CA PHE A 305 -20.55 -12.89 20.46
C PHE A 305 -21.15 -13.02 19.05
N ASP A 306 -22.37 -13.57 18.93
CA ASP A 306 -23.09 -13.64 17.65
C ASP A 306 -23.38 -12.25 17.04
N ARG A 307 -23.38 -11.20 17.88
CA ARG A 307 -23.51 -9.80 17.50
C ARG A 307 -22.20 -9.02 17.54
N TYR A 308 -21.05 -9.67 17.67
CA TYR A 308 -19.78 -8.98 17.90
C TYR A 308 -19.42 -7.96 16.79
N LEU A 309 -19.87 -8.21 15.56
CA LEU A 309 -19.77 -7.24 14.47
C LEU A 309 -20.35 -5.86 14.87
N ALA A 310 -21.42 -5.79 15.65
CA ALA A 310 -22.01 -4.51 16.07
C ALA A 310 -21.07 -3.68 16.94
N ASP A 311 -20.22 -4.30 17.76
CA ASP A 311 -19.20 -3.57 18.53
C ASP A 311 -18.04 -3.15 17.63
N VAL A 312 -17.63 -4.01 16.68
CA VAL A 312 -16.65 -3.64 15.63
C VAL A 312 -17.12 -2.39 14.87
N GLU A 313 -18.40 -2.34 14.51
CA GLU A 313 -19.05 -1.19 13.88
C GLU A 313 -19.04 0.05 14.79
N ALA A 314 -19.53 -0.07 16.01
CA ALA A 314 -19.70 1.06 16.93
C ALA A 314 -18.37 1.73 17.31
N TYR A 315 -17.30 0.95 17.42
CA TYR A 315 -15.97 1.43 17.81
C TYR A 315 -15.09 1.84 16.62
N HIS A 316 -15.53 1.61 15.38
CA HIS A 316 -14.67 1.78 14.20
C HIS A 316 -13.36 0.99 14.33
N ALA A 317 -13.46 -0.27 14.77
CA ALA A 317 -12.31 -1.07 15.14
C ALA A 317 -11.38 -1.32 13.94
N SER A 318 -10.08 -1.12 14.16
CA SER A 318 -9.03 -1.54 13.23
C SER A 318 -8.50 -2.92 13.59
N TYR A 319 -8.46 -3.23 14.88
CA TYR A 319 -7.98 -4.50 15.41
C TYR A 319 -8.99 -5.12 16.36
N VAL A 320 -9.07 -6.46 16.31
CA VAL A 320 -9.88 -7.26 17.23
C VAL A 320 -9.07 -8.46 17.70
N SER A 321 -9.01 -8.70 19.01
CA SER A 321 -8.22 -9.82 19.54
C SER A 321 -8.85 -11.19 19.24
N ILE A 322 -8.01 -12.23 19.17
CA ILE A 322 -8.40 -13.63 19.28
C ILE A 322 -7.90 -14.14 20.62
N HIS A 323 -8.83 -14.33 21.57
CA HIS A 323 -8.56 -14.73 22.93
C HIS A 323 -9.07 -16.15 23.24
N GLY A 324 -8.54 -17.14 22.51
CA GLY A 324 -8.95 -18.54 22.58
C GLY A 324 -8.30 -19.38 21.47
N PRO A 325 -8.64 -20.67 21.33
CA PRO A 325 -8.11 -21.53 20.27
C PRO A 325 -8.66 -21.11 18.89
N PRO A 326 -7.83 -20.62 17.94
CA PRO A 326 -8.35 -20.02 16.71
C PRO A 326 -9.13 -21.00 15.82
N ALA A 327 -8.62 -22.23 15.63
CA ALA A 327 -9.32 -23.28 14.88
C ALA A 327 -10.72 -23.60 15.44
N GLU A 328 -10.88 -23.57 16.77
CA GLU A 328 -12.16 -23.84 17.42
C GLU A 328 -13.15 -22.70 17.17
N ILE A 329 -12.72 -21.45 17.44
CA ILE A 329 -13.55 -20.25 17.23
C ILE A 329 -14.00 -20.17 15.77
N PHE A 330 -13.10 -20.41 14.81
CA PHE A 330 -13.45 -20.33 13.40
C PHE A 330 -14.37 -21.47 12.95
N ARG A 331 -14.16 -22.70 13.45
CA ARG A 331 -15.05 -23.84 13.19
C ARG A 331 -16.46 -23.59 13.74
N ASP A 332 -16.56 -23.01 14.93
CA ASP A 332 -17.83 -22.85 15.64
C ASP A 332 -18.60 -21.60 15.17
N HIS A 333 -17.90 -20.54 14.75
CA HIS A 333 -18.49 -19.26 14.34
C HIS A 333 -17.96 -18.71 12.99
N PRO A 334 -17.93 -19.50 11.90
CA PRO A 334 -17.33 -19.07 10.64
C PRO A 334 -18.06 -17.88 10.01
N GLN A 335 -19.36 -17.74 10.27
CA GLN A 335 -20.18 -16.63 9.75
C GLN A 335 -19.86 -15.30 10.45
N VAL A 336 -19.67 -15.31 11.78
CA VAL A 336 -19.29 -14.10 12.55
C VAL A 336 -17.92 -13.63 12.11
N VAL A 337 -16.94 -14.55 12.01
CA VAL A 337 -15.58 -14.24 11.56
C VAL A 337 -15.60 -13.68 10.13
N SER A 338 -16.36 -14.30 9.22
CA SER A 338 -16.48 -13.82 7.83
C SER A 338 -17.20 -12.48 7.72
N ALA A 339 -18.16 -12.19 8.61
CA ALA A 339 -18.84 -10.90 8.63
C ALA A 339 -17.90 -9.79 9.14
N ILE A 340 -17.14 -10.05 10.21
CA ILE A 340 -16.12 -9.14 10.72
C ILE A 340 -15.00 -8.93 9.69
N ASN A 341 -14.52 -9.98 9.01
CA ASN A 341 -13.48 -9.85 7.96
C ASN A 341 -13.89 -8.95 6.79
N ARG A 342 -15.18 -8.75 6.55
CA ARG A 342 -15.69 -7.84 5.51
C ARG A 342 -15.80 -6.39 5.96
N ARG A 343 -15.59 -6.11 7.25
CA ARG A 343 -15.79 -4.78 7.86
C ARG A 343 -14.61 -4.27 8.68
N LEU A 344 -13.90 -5.13 9.41
CA LEU A 344 -12.80 -4.79 10.30
C LEU A 344 -11.71 -4.00 9.57
N GLY A 345 -11.30 -2.86 10.13
CA GLY A 345 -10.33 -1.98 9.49
C GLY A 345 -10.88 -1.34 8.21
N TYR A 346 -10.07 -1.32 7.15
CA TYR A 346 -10.44 -0.77 5.85
C TYR A 346 -10.60 -1.88 4.80
N ARG A 347 -11.45 -1.61 3.80
CA ARG A 347 -11.65 -2.50 2.65
C ARG A 347 -11.86 -1.66 1.41
N LEU A 348 -10.78 -1.50 0.63
CA LEU A 348 -10.75 -0.64 -0.55
C LEU A 348 -11.33 -1.38 -1.75
N ASN A 349 -12.50 -0.95 -2.21
CA ASN A 349 -13.17 -1.52 -3.36
C ASN A 349 -12.93 -0.65 -4.58
N LEU A 350 -12.31 -1.23 -5.62
CA LEU A 350 -12.39 -0.68 -6.97
C LEU A 350 -13.78 -1.05 -7.50
N VAL A 351 -14.64 -0.06 -7.73
CA VAL A 351 -16.02 -0.28 -8.22
C VAL A 351 -16.04 -0.30 -9.74
N GLU A 352 -15.35 0.66 -10.34
CA GLU A 352 -15.29 0.85 -11.80
C GLU A 352 -13.93 1.42 -12.18
N LEU A 353 -13.39 0.97 -13.32
CA LEU A 353 -12.20 1.54 -13.95
C LEU A 353 -12.51 1.84 -15.41
N ALA A 354 -12.21 3.07 -15.84
CA ALA A 354 -12.25 3.48 -17.23
C ALA A 354 -10.85 3.91 -17.68
N TRP A 355 -10.39 3.46 -18.84
CA TRP A 355 -9.07 3.80 -19.37
C TRP A 355 -9.07 3.94 -20.90
N ALA A 356 -8.09 4.65 -21.44
CA ALA A 356 -7.89 4.75 -22.89
C ALA A 356 -7.46 3.37 -23.46
N PRO A 357 -8.20 2.77 -24.41
CA PRO A 357 -7.91 1.43 -24.93
C PRO A 357 -6.62 1.39 -25.75
N THR A 358 -6.21 2.54 -26.29
CA THR A 358 -5.03 2.67 -27.12
C THR A 358 -4.23 3.87 -26.66
N VAL A 359 -2.94 3.66 -26.49
CA VAL A 359 -1.97 4.70 -26.14
C VAL A 359 -0.83 4.69 -27.12
N THR A 360 -0.02 5.74 -27.09
CA THR A 360 1.24 5.80 -27.83
C THR A 360 2.38 5.61 -26.83
N SER A 361 3.45 4.90 -27.21
CA SER A 361 4.67 4.86 -26.39
C SER A 361 5.18 6.27 -26.08
N ALA A 362 5.80 6.50 -24.91
CA ALA A 362 6.14 7.83 -24.38
C ALA A 362 4.96 8.81 -24.19
N GLY A 363 3.72 8.38 -24.47
CA GLY A 363 2.51 9.18 -24.32
C GLY A 363 1.97 9.17 -22.89
N THR A 364 0.66 9.40 -22.78
CA THR A 364 -0.06 9.30 -21.52
C THR A 364 -1.13 8.22 -21.55
N LEU A 365 -1.38 7.61 -20.40
CA LEU A 365 -2.54 6.77 -20.14
C LEU A 365 -3.50 7.52 -19.22
N GLU A 366 -4.65 7.91 -19.77
CA GLU A 366 -5.75 8.49 -18.99
C GLU A 366 -6.55 7.37 -18.31
N VAL A 367 -6.75 7.52 -17.00
CA VAL A 367 -7.50 6.58 -16.19
C VAL A 367 -8.48 7.31 -15.28
N GLN A 368 -9.71 6.81 -15.21
CA GLN A 368 -10.72 7.21 -14.24
C GLN A 368 -11.12 5.99 -13.41
N ALA A 369 -10.86 6.04 -12.10
CA ALA A 369 -11.18 4.96 -11.18
C ALA A 369 -12.21 5.42 -10.14
N THR A 370 -13.21 4.58 -9.88
CA THR A 370 -14.20 4.80 -8.84
C THR A 370 -13.89 3.88 -7.67
N TRP A 371 -13.56 4.45 -6.53
CA TRP A 371 -13.18 3.72 -5.32
C TRP A 371 -14.17 3.94 -4.18
N SER A 372 -14.25 3.00 -3.25
CA SER A 372 -14.90 3.19 -1.96
C SER A 372 -14.16 2.43 -0.85
N ASN A 373 -14.23 2.94 0.38
CA ASN A 373 -13.84 2.17 1.56
C ASN A 373 -15.11 1.57 2.17
N VAL A 374 -15.28 0.25 2.04
CA VAL A 374 -16.40 -0.48 2.63
C VAL A 374 -16.03 -1.12 3.97
N GLY A 375 -14.90 -0.75 4.57
CA GLY A 375 -14.54 -1.09 5.94
C GLY A 375 -15.18 -0.14 6.97
N VAL A 376 -14.91 -0.40 8.24
CA VAL A 376 -15.39 0.38 9.39
C VAL A 376 -14.38 1.43 9.85
N ALA A 377 -13.13 1.38 9.41
CA ALA A 377 -12.08 2.32 9.78
C ALA A 377 -11.37 2.92 8.55
N PRO A 378 -10.72 4.07 8.68
CA PRO A 378 -9.92 4.67 7.62
C PRO A 378 -8.72 3.79 7.22
N CYS A 379 -8.26 3.96 5.98
CA CYS A 379 -6.99 3.38 5.54
C CYS A 379 -5.83 4.27 5.99
N LEU A 380 -5.30 4.01 7.19
CA LEU A 380 -4.19 4.78 7.77
C LEU A 380 -2.82 4.55 7.11
N PRO A 381 -2.48 3.35 6.58
CA PRO A 381 -1.24 3.16 5.84
C PRO A 381 -1.21 3.90 4.49
N PRO A 382 -0.01 4.11 3.90
CA PRO A 382 0.11 4.56 2.52
C PRO A 382 -0.70 3.69 1.56
N SER A 383 -1.47 4.35 0.69
CA SER A 383 -2.46 3.69 -0.17
C SER A 383 -2.54 4.34 -1.55
N TYR A 384 -1.38 4.50 -2.19
CA TYR A 384 -1.27 5.05 -3.53
C TYR A 384 -1.68 4.03 -4.59
N VAL A 385 -2.55 4.44 -5.50
CA VAL A 385 -2.97 3.60 -6.64
C VAL A 385 -1.85 3.52 -7.68
N THR A 386 -1.51 2.31 -8.09
CA THR A 386 -0.48 2.04 -9.11
C THR A 386 -1.05 1.19 -10.23
N TYR A 387 -0.73 1.57 -11.46
CA TYR A 387 -1.09 0.85 -12.67
C TYR A 387 0.14 0.25 -13.32
N TRP A 388 -0.02 -0.96 -13.83
CA TRP A 388 1.06 -1.75 -14.42
C TRP A 388 0.71 -2.15 -15.83
N LEU A 389 1.69 -2.11 -16.72
CA LEU A 389 1.60 -2.74 -18.03
C LEU A 389 2.50 -3.97 -18.05
N VAL A 390 1.89 -5.10 -18.38
CA VAL A 390 2.54 -6.42 -18.32
C VAL A 390 2.43 -7.08 -19.70
N ASP A 391 3.51 -7.69 -20.18
CA ASP A 391 3.50 -8.43 -21.44
C ASP A 391 2.84 -9.82 -21.30
N ALA A 392 2.77 -10.56 -22.42
CA ALA A 392 2.16 -11.90 -22.43
C ALA A 392 2.94 -12.95 -21.62
N ASP A 393 4.23 -12.71 -21.36
CA ASP A 393 5.11 -13.59 -20.58
C ASP A 393 5.08 -13.25 -19.08
N GLY A 394 4.39 -12.17 -18.70
CA GLY A 394 4.26 -11.72 -17.31
C GLY A 394 5.34 -10.73 -16.87
N HIS A 395 6.17 -10.22 -17.78
CA HIS A 395 7.17 -9.20 -17.47
C HIS A 395 6.53 -7.83 -17.32
N THR A 396 6.96 -7.09 -16.31
CA THR A 396 6.50 -5.71 -16.07
C THR A 396 7.25 -4.77 -17.00
N LEU A 397 6.51 -4.07 -17.87
CA LEU A 397 7.07 -3.09 -18.81
C LEU A 397 6.82 -1.64 -18.35
N ALA A 398 5.80 -1.41 -17.51
CA ALA A 398 5.57 -0.11 -16.89
C ALA A 398 5.01 -0.27 -15.46
N CYS A 399 5.42 0.62 -14.57
CA CYS A 399 4.89 0.83 -13.23
C CYS A 399 4.62 2.32 -13.06
N MET A 400 3.36 2.69 -12.91
CA MET A 400 2.92 4.09 -12.92
C MET A 400 2.05 4.35 -11.70
N THR A 401 2.58 5.12 -10.76
CA THR A 401 1.88 5.56 -9.55
C THR A 401 1.53 7.03 -9.70
N ASP A 402 0.27 7.39 -9.43
CA ASP A 402 -0.12 8.78 -9.33
C ASP A 402 0.07 9.25 -7.87
N PRO A 403 0.99 10.18 -7.59
CA PRO A 403 1.21 10.65 -6.23
C PRO A 403 0.02 11.45 -5.65
N GLY A 404 -0.89 11.93 -6.49
CA GLY A 404 -2.16 12.55 -6.06
C GLY A 404 -3.28 11.54 -5.77
N ALA A 405 -3.05 10.26 -6.07
CA ALA A 405 -4.02 9.17 -5.98
C ALA A 405 -3.94 8.37 -4.67
N SER A 406 -4.07 9.06 -3.52
CA SER A 406 -4.14 8.36 -2.23
C SER A 406 -5.57 7.94 -1.93
N LEU A 407 -5.75 6.70 -1.46
CA LEU A 407 -7.04 6.20 -0.98
C LEU A 407 -7.23 6.38 0.53
N SER A 408 -6.28 7.03 1.22
CA SER A 408 -6.32 7.29 2.67
C SER A 408 -7.53 8.11 3.10
N ASP A 409 -7.99 8.99 2.21
CA ASP A 409 -9.03 9.99 2.50
C ASP A 409 -10.43 9.51 2.08
N LEU A 410 -10.56 8.25 1.66
CA LEU A 410 -11.86 7.68 1.34
C LEU A 410 -12.76 7.70 2.59
N PRO A 411 -13.98 8.23 2.46
CA PRO A 411 -14.90 8.33 3.59
C PRO A 411 -15.30 6.94 4.09
N VAL A 412 -15.35 6.81 5.41
CA VAL A 412 -15.84 5.61 6.09
C VAL A 412 -17.36 5.70 6.18
N GLY A 413 -18.04 4.66 5.69
CA GLY A 413 -19.51 4.55 5.73
C GLY A 413 -20.00 3.43 6.62
N VAL A 414 -21.25 3.55 7.08
CA VAL A 414 -21.99 2.44 7.69
C VAL A 414 -22.23 1.32 6.65
N PRO A 415 -22.51 0.07 7.08
CA PRO A 415 -22.72 -1.04 6.17
C PRO A 415 -23.76 -0.72 5.09
N GLY A 416 -23.40 -0.94 3.83
CA GLY A 416 -24.27 -0.69 2.67
C GLY A 416 -24.39 0.78 2.24
N ALA A 417 -23.69 1.72 2.89
CA ALA A 417 -23.74 3.15 2.58
C ALA A 417 -22.36 3.78 2.35
N ALA A 418 -21.37 2.98 1.96
CA ALA A 418 -20.04 3.48 1.59
C ALA A 418 -20.14 4.42 0.38
N GLN A 419 -19.55 5.61 0.49
CA GLN A 419 -19.56 6.58 -0.60
C GLN A 419 -18.46 6.24 -1.60
N THR A 420 -18.76 6.46 -2.88
CA THR A 420 -17.79 6.32 -3.95
C THR A 420 -17.10 7.65 -4.25
N VAL A 421 -15.80 7.59 -4.51
CA VAL A 421 -14.98 8.72 -4.93
C VAL A 421 -14.40 8.40 -6.29
N VAL A 422 -14.57 9.33 -7.24
CA VAL A 422 -14.00 9.23 -8.57
C VAL A 422 -12.65 9.92 -8.58
N GLN A 423 -11.61 9.18 -8.92
CA GLN A 423 -10.26 9.67 -9.09
C GLN A 423 -9.90 9.65 -10.57
N ARG A 424 -9.20 10.69 -11.03
CA ARG A 424 -8.70 10.80 -12.40
C ARG A 424 -7.18 10.96 -12.36
N SER A 425 -6.51 10.18 -13.18
CA SER A 425 -5.06 10.12 -13.25
C SER A 425 -4.61 10.15 -14.69
N THR A 426 -3.62 10.99 -14.99
CA THR A 426 -2.91 11.04 -16.26
C THR A 426 -1.51 10.50 -16.03
N LEU A 427 -1.25 9.29 -16.51
CA LEU A 427 -0.01 8.56 -16.22
C LEU A 427 0.97 8.68 -17.39
N MET A 428 2.21 9.08 -17.12
CA MET A 428 3.25 9.14 -18.15
C MET A 428 3.77 7.74 -18.46
N LEU A 429 3.81 7.37 -19.74
CA LEU A 429 4.31 6.08 -20.20
C LEU A 429 5.84 6.11 -20.40
N PRO A 430 6.56 5.00 -20.18
CA PRO A 430 7.98 4.88 -20.51
C PRO A 430 8.23 5.12 -22.01
N TYR A 431 9.42 5.65 -22.34
CA TYR A 431 9.85 5.92 -23.71
C TYR A 431 10.16 4.65 -24.52
N ASP A 432 10.43 3.54 -23.84
CA ASP A 432 10.88 2.28 -24.43
C ASP A 432 9.79 1.21 -24.48
N LEU A 433 8.54 1.59 -24.19
CA LEU A 433 7.39 0.68 -24.16
C LEU A 433 7.10 0.14 -25.58
N PRO A 434 7.23 -1.17 -25.84
CA PRO A 434 7.07 -1.74 -27.18
C PRO A 434 5.61 -1.61 -27.66
N ALA A 435 5.44 -1.56 -28.99
CA ALA A 435 4.11 -1.63 -29.59
C ALA A 435 3.49 -3.03 -29.39
N GLY A 436 2.19 -3.08 -29.16
CA GLY A 436 1.45 -4.33 -28.94
C GLY A 436 0.41 -4.24 -27.83
N ASP A 437 -0.30 -5.35 -27.62
CA ASP A 437 -1.29 -5.46 -26.54
C ASP A 437 -0.61 -5.85 -25.22
N LEU A 438 -0.79 -5.01 -24.21
CA LEU A 438 -0.30 -5.24 -22.85
C LEU A 438 -1.49 -5.43 -21.90
N GLU A 439 -1.30 -6.28 -20.88
CA GLU A 439 -2.25 -6.41 -19.79
C GLU A 439 -2.10 -5.22 -18.84
N LEU A 440 -3.22 -4.57 -18.54
CA LEU A 440 -3.31 -3.54 -17.51
C LEU A 440 -3.63 -4.20 -16.17
N ARG A 441 -2.84 -3.90 -15.15
CA ARG A 441 -3.10 -4.30 -13.76
C ARG A 441 -3.17 -3.10 -12.84
N VAL A 442 -3.79 -3.30 -11.67
CA VAL A 442 -3.88 -2.32 -10.58
C VAL A 442 -3.34 -2.90 -9.27
N SER A 443 -2.71 -2.06 -8.46
CA SER A 443 -2.37 -2.36 -7.06
C SER A 443 -2.47 -1.11 -6.20
N VAL A 444 -2.41 -1.30 -4.88
CA VAL A 444 -2.39 -0.19 -3.91
C VAL A 444 -1.26 -0.41 -2.91
N GLY A 445 -0.49 0.64 -2.60
CA GLY A 445 0.60 0.55 -1.62
C GLY A 445 1.43 1.82 -1.49
N ASP A 446 2.75 1.66 -1.54
CA ASP A 446 3.71 2.76 -1.35
C ASP A 446 3.78 3.65 -2.61
N ILE A 447 4.28 4.88 -2.44
CA ILE A 447 4.35 5.89 -3.51
C ILE A 447 5.30 5.50 -4.66
N ASP A 448 6.22 4.56 -4.41
CA ASP A 448 7.13 4.01 -5.43
C ASP A 448 6.50 2.87 -6.25
N GLY A 449 5.24 2.55 -5.98
CA GLY A 449 4.49 1.49 -6.63
C GLY A 449 4.54 0.16 -5.90
N THR A 450 5.31 0.00 -4.80
CA THR A 450 5.39 -1.27 -4.09
C THR A 450 4.02 -1.68 -3.53
N PRO A 451 3.42 -2.80 -3.98
CA PRO A 451 2.12 -3.24 -3.48
C PRO A 451 2.17 -3.60 -1.99
N ARG A 452 1.29 -3.01 -1.19
CA ARG A 452 1.17 -3.29 0.26
C ARG A 452 -0.23 -3.73 0.65
N ILE A 453 -1.24 -3.27 -0.06
CA ILE A 453 -2.64 -3.48 0.28
C ILE A 453 -3.24 -4.51 -0.68
N ALA A 454 -3.77 -5.59 -0.12
CA ALA A 454 -4.58 -6.55 -0.83
C ALA A 454 -5.96 -5.94 -1.10
N LEU A 455 -6.44 -6.12 -2.32
CA LEU A 455 -7.76 -5.71 -2.77
C LEU A 455 -8.69 -6.94 -2.86
N PRO A 456 -10.00 -6.76 -2.68
CA PRO A 456 -10.98 -7.85 -2.78
C PRO A 456 -11.33 -8.15 -4.24
N LEU A 457 -10.30 -8.38 -5.05
CA LEU A 457 -10.38 -8.67 -6.48
C LEU A 457 -9.83 -10.08 -6.76
N ASP A 458 -10.37 -10.71 -7.80
CA ASP A 458 -9.91 -12.02 -8.27
C ASP A 458 -8.71 -11.91 -9.22
N GLY A 459 -8.04 -13.05 -9.47
CA GLY A 459 -7.00 -13.15 -10.51
C GLY A 459 -5.67 -12.47 -10.19
N GLY A 460 -5.42 -12.13 -8.92
CA GLY A 460 -4.15 -11.54 -8.50
C GLY A 460 -2.95 -12.46 -8.77
N ASP A 461 -1.79 -11.87 -9.03
CA ASP A 461 -0.56 -12.58 -9.44
C ASP A 461 0.33 -13.07 -8.27
N GLY A 462 -0.24 -13.13 -7.07
CA GLY A 462 0.50 -13.43 -5.83
C GLY A 462 1.32 -12.26 -5.27
N GLN A 463 1.39 -11.13 -5.96
CA GLN A 463 2.12 -9.92 -5.55
C GLN A 463 1.18 -8.73 -5.26
N ARG A 464 -0.10 -9.00 -5.01
CA ARG A 464 -1.16 -7.98 -4.79
C ARG A 464 -1.35 -7.03 -6.00
N ARG A 465 -1.10 -7.52 -7.22
CA ARG A 465 -1.43 -6.85 -8.48
C ARG A 465 -2.54 -7.62 -9.18
N TYR A 466 -3.58 -6.90 -9.60
CA TYR A 466 -4.83 -7.50 -10.09
C TYR A 466 -5.08 -7.08 -11.54
N PRO A 467 -5.37 -8.03 -12.45
CA PRO A 467 -5.67 -7.71 -13.84
C PRO A 467 -7.00 -6.95 -13.94
N VAL A 468 -7.01 -5.90 -14.75
CA VAL A 468 -8.20 -5.05 -14.96
C VAL A 468 -8.63 -4.97 -16.42
N GLY A 469 -7.71 -5.20 -17.36
CA GLY A 469 -8.03 -5.16 -18.79
C GLY A 469 -6.78 -5.18 -19.66
N LYS A 470 -6.90 -4.66 -20.89
CA LYS A 470 -5.80 -4.55 -21.86
C LYS A 470 -5.66 -3.12 -22.37
N VAL A 471 -4.44 -2.75 -22.73
CA VAL A 471 -4.10 -1.50 -23.41
C VAL A 471 -3.27 -1.84 -24.63
N SER A 472 -3.66 -1.33 -25.79
CA SER A 472 -2.87 -1.45 -27.02
C SER A 472 -1.90 -0.28 -27.12
N VAL A 473 -0.61 -0.55 -27.11
CA VAL A 473 0.45 0.43 -27.30
C VAL A 473 0.76 0.56 -28.78
N THR A 474 0.76 1.78 -29.28
CA THR A 474 1.14 2.13 -30.65
C THR A 474 2.48 2.87 -30.67
N GLY A 475 3.21 2.77 -31.78
CA GLY A 475 4.44 3.54 -31.95
C GLY A 475 4.20 5.04 -32.14
N GLU A 476 5.25 5.81 -31.91
CA GLU A 476 5.31 7.27 -31.90
C GLU A 476 5.16 7.92 -33.30
N TYR A 477 5.50 7.20 -34.37
CA TYR A 477 5.39 7.71 -35.73
C TYR A 477 4.96 6.66 -36.76
N ASP A 478 4.37 7.07 -37.87
CA ASP A 478 4.26 6.28 -39.11
C ASP A 478 5.07 6.97 -40.21
N VAL A 479 5.50 6.23 -41.23
CA VAL A 479 6.30 6.80 -42.33
C VAL A 479 5.99 6.10 -43.63
N ARG A 480 5.86 6.88 -44.69
CA ARG A 480 5.57 6.39 -46.04
C ARG A 480 6.56 6.94 -47.04
N ALA A 481 6.98 6.09 -47.96
CA ALA A 481 7.79 6.49 -49.11
C ALA A 481 6.92 7.08 -50.22
N GLY A 482 7.41 8.16 -50.82
CA GLY A 482 7.03 8.59 -52.16
C GLY A 482 7.74 7.77 -53.24
N GLN A 483 7.54 8.14 -54.51
CA GLN A 483 8.29 7.55 -55.63
C GLN A 483 9.71 8.13 -55.67
N PRO A 484 10.77 7.31 -55.52
CA PRO A 484 12.13 7.81 -55.61
C PRO A 484 12.49 8.20 -57.04
N ALA A 485 13.37 9.19 -57.15
CA ALA A 485 13.87 9.68 -58.42
C ALA A 485 15.39 9.80 -58.40
N GLN A 486 16.01 9.74 -59.59
CA GLN A 486 17.42 10.04 -59.73
C GLN A 486 17.63 11.56 -59.86
N SER A 487 18.59 12.09 -59.11
CA SER A 487 19.06 13.47 -59.23
C SER A 487 20.60 13.49 -59.28
N GLY A 488 21.16 13.60 -60.49
CA GLY A 488 22.61 13.42 -60.69
C GLY A 488 23.07 11.99 -60.34
N GLU A 489 24.06 11.87 -59.46
CA GLU A 489 24.54 10.58 -58.96
C GLU A 489 23.75 10.07 -57.75
N GLN A 490 22.84 10.87 -57.19
CA GLN A 490 22.06 10.54 -56.00
C GLN A 490 20.68 9.98 -56.35
N VAL A 491 20.21 9.08 -55.49
CA VAL A 491 18.81 8.73 -55.35
C VAL A 491 18.19 9.70 -54.36
N VAL A 492 17.04 10.28 -54.72
CA VAL A 492 16.20 11.10 -53.85
C VAL A 492 14.97 10.27 -53.50
N LEU A 493 14.77 9.99 -52.22
CA LEU A 493 13.61 9.27 -51.70
C LEU A 493 12.77 10.22 -50.84
N PRO A 494 11.65 10.74 -51.38
CA PRO A 494 10.70 11.51 -50.59
C PRO A 494 10.06 10.62 -49.53
N VAL A 495 9.89 11.15 -48.32
CA VAL A 495 9.17 10.48 -47.24
C VAL A 495 8.18 11.43 -46.57
N THR A 496 7.09 10.88 -46.07
CA THR A 496 6.15 11.62 -45.23
C THR A 496 6.07 10.94 -43.87
N TRP A 497 6.47 11.67 -42.83
CA TRP A 497 6.38 11.25 -41.44
C TRP A 497 5.04 11.69 -40.85
N GLN A 498 4.34 10.78 -40.19
CA GLN A 498 3.19 11.08 -39.37
C GLN A 498 3.54 10.86 -37.90
N VAL A 499 3.85 11.94 -37.19
CA VAL A 499 4.23 11.89 -35.78
C VAL A 499 3.01 12.06 -34.89
N ARG A 500 2.90 11.21 -33.87
CA ARG A 500 1.74 11.13 -32.98
C ARG A 500 1.95 11.83 -31.64
N ASN A 501 3.20 11.95 -31.19
CA ASN A 501 3.56 12.52 -29.90
C ASN A 501 4.50 13.71 -30.06
N VAL A 502 4.59 14.52 -29.00
CA VAL A 502 5.71 15.45 -28.85
C VAL A 502 6.98 14.62 -28.71
N LEU A 503 7.92 14.80 -29.63
CA LEU A 503 9.18 14.08 -29.61
C LEU A 503 10.21 14.90 -28.86
N PRO A 504 11.15 14.27 -28.14
CA PRO A 504 12.14 15.02 -27.40
C PRO A 504 13.07 15.81 -28.36
N GLY A 505 13.52 16.97 -27.91
CA GLY A 505 14.31 17.90 -28.73
C GLY A 505 15.70 17.33 -29.01
N GLY A 506 16.10 17.27 -30.29
CA GLY A 506 17.29 16.52 -30.71
C GLY A 506 16.96 15.25 -31.53
N THR A 507 15.67 15.00 -31.80
CA THR A 507 15.22 13.94 -32.71
C THR A 507 15.65 14.21 -34.16
N PHE A 508 16.20 13.20 -34.84
CA PHE A 508 16.51 13.26 -36.27
C PHE A 508 16.17 11.95 -36.99
N ALA A 509 16.01 12.03 -38.32
CA ALA A 509 15.68 10.89 -39.15
C ALA A 509 16.93 10.20 -39.70
N PHE A 510 16.84 8.88 -39.90
CA PHE A 510 17.87 8.10 -40.58
C PHE A 510 17.27 7.16 -41.61
N CYS A 511 18.09 6.80 -42.59
CA CYS A 511 17.79 5.84 -43.64
C CYS A 511 18.93 4.83 -43.76
N ASP A 512 18.58 3.56 -43.61
CA ASP A 512 19.46 2.42 -43.78
C ASP A 512 19.17 1.75 -45.12
N VAL A 513 20.25 1.41 -45.84
CA VAL A 513 20.20 0.64 -47.08
C VAL A 513 20.86 -0.71 -46.82
N HIS A 514 20.09 -1.79 -46.93
CA HIS A 514 20.56 -3.15 -46.74
C HIS A 514 20.59 -3.93 -48.06
N ASP A 515 21.54 -4.86 -48.20
CA ASP A 515 21.50 -5.89 -49.25
C ASP A 515 20.50 -6.99 -48.88
N ALA A 516 20.23 -7.90 -49.82
CA ALA A 516 19.24 -8.99 -49.65
C ALA A 516 19.58 -9.97 -48.51
N ASP A 517 20.83 -10.03 -48.06
CA ASP A 517 21.29 -10.83 -46.92
C ASP A 517 21.27 -10.05 -45.59
N ALA A 518 20.60 -8.89 -45.56
CA ALA A 518 20.54 -7.94 -44.44
C ALA A 518 21.88 -7.26 -44.09
N THR A 519 22.91 -7.35 -44.95
CA THR A 519 24.15 -6.58 -44.77
C THR A 519 23.88 -5.09 -44.96
N LEU A 520 24.23 -4.29 -43.96
CA LEU A 520 24.11 -2.83 -44.02
C LEU A 520 25.15 -2.23 -44.99
N LEU A 521 24.69 -1.64 -46.09
CA LEU A 521 25.54 -1.09 -47.15
C LEU A 521 25.83 0.40 -47.00
N SER A 522 24.84 1.16 -46.50
CA SER A 522 24.96 2.61 -46.30
C SER A 522 23.98 3.05 -45.22
N VAL A 523 24.39 4.07 -44.46
CA VAL A 523 23.52 4.79 -43.52
C VAL A 523 23.58 6.26 -43.84
N GLN A 524 22.41 6.88 -43.86
CA GLN A 524 22.26 8.29 -44.12
C GLN A 524 21.49 8.88 -42.96
N SER A 525 22.14 9.80 -42.25
CA SER A 525 21.54 10.58 -41.19
C SER A 525 21.59 12.03 -41.62
N GLU A 526 20.47 12.58 -42.04
CA GLU A 526 20.34 14.02 -42.23
C GLU A 526 19.69 14.64 -40.99
N ARG A 527 20.02 15.90 -40.71
CA ARG A 527 19.28 16.70 -39.74
C ARG A 527 17.88 16.91 -40.32
N ALA A 528 16.94 16.03 -39.99
CA ALA A 528 15.53 16.28 -40.24
C ALA A 528 15.17 17.63 -39.59
N ALA A 529 14.51 18.51 -40.32
CA ALA A 529 13.93 19.73 -39.77
C ALA A 529 13.09 19.36 -38.53
N ALA A 530 13.17 20.13 -37.45
CA ALA A 530 12.66 19.81 -36.11
C ALA A 530 11.31 19.04 -36.08
N ILE A 531 11.37 17.71 -36.19
CA ILE A 531 10.24 16.82 -35.97
C ILE A 531 10.11 16.69 -34.44
N VAL A 532 9.44 17.66 -33.83
CA VAL A 532 9.34 17.78 -32.37
C VAL A 532 7.89 17.77 -31.87
N ALA A 533 6.91 17.90 -32.77
CA ALA A 533 5.50 17.96 -32.42
C ALA A 533 4.67 16.93 -33.21
N PRO A 534 3.46 16.57 -32.73
CA PRO A 534 2.53 15.78 -33.51
C PRO A 534 2.17 16.48 -34.82
N GLY A 535 2.17 15.75 -35.94
CA GLY A 535 1.89 16.34 -37.24
C GLY A 535 2.34 15.47 -38.42
N SER A 536 2.08 15.99 -39.62
CA SER A 536 2.60 15.43 -40.87
C SER A 536 3.80 16.27 -41.32
N TYR A 537 4.91 15.62 -41.63
CA TYR A 537 6.16 16.26 -42.04
C TYR A 537 6.64 15.63 -43.34
N GLU A 538 6.83 16.46 -44.37
CA GLU A 538 7.51 16.05 -45.59
C GLU A 538 9.01 16.17 -45.40
N ASP A 539 9.75 15.15 -45.82
CA ASP A 539 11.20 15.09 -45.76
C ASP A 539 11.73 14.30 -46.97
N GLU A 540 13.04 14.29 -47.19
CA GLU A 540 13.65 13.50 -48.25
C GLU A 540 15.01 12.97 -47.84
N PHE A 541 15.30 11.72 -48.22
CA PHE A 541 16.64 11.17 -48.10
C PHE A 541 17.38 11.26 -49.43
N ARG A 542 18.58 11.83 -49.42
CA ARG A 542 19.46 11.92 -50.58
C ARG A 542 20.69 11.05 -50.37
N PHE A 543 20.93 10.09 -51.26
CA PHE A 543 22.06 9.18 -51.08
C PHE A 543 22.63 8.61 -52.37
N THR A 544 23.92 8.29 -52.33
CA THR A 544 24.62 7.62 -53.43
C THR A 544 24.83 6.16 -53.07
N LEU A 545 24.39 5.25 -53.93
CA LEU A 545 24.61 3.82 -53.72
C LEU A 545 26.09 3.46 -54.01
N PRO A 546 26.71 2.57 -53.21
CA PRO A 546 28.04 2.05 -53.52
C PRO A 546 28.09 1.46 -54.93
N ALA A 547 29.20 1.63 -55.66
CA ALA A 547 29.31 1.21 -57.05
C ALA A 547 28.96 -0.29 -57.28
N GLY A 548 29.22 -1.15 -56.28
CA GLY A 548 28.89 -2.57 -56.31
C GLY A 548 27.43 -2.93 -56.05
N ALA A 549 26.60 -1.98 -55.61
CA ALA A 549 25.20 -2.18 -55.23
C ALA A 549 24.19 -1.90 -56.37
N ARG A 550 24.66 -1.42 -57.54
CA ARG A 550 23.81 -1.25 -58.73
C ARG A 550 23.33 -2.60 -59.27
N ASP A 551 22.13 -2.62 -59.86
CA ASP A 551 21.40 -3.80 -60.31
C ASP A 551 21.10 -4.85 -59.21
N ARG A 552 21.12 -4.45 -57.93
CA ARG A 552 20.69 -5.28 -56.80
C ARG A 552 19.39 -4.77 -56.20
N ASP A 553 18.68 -5.67 -55.55
CA ASP A 553 17.47 -5.36 -54.79
C ASP A 553 17.91 -4.99 -53.37
N LEU A 554 17.70 -3.74 -52.99
CA LEU A 554 18.17 -3.16 -51.73
C LEU A 554 16.97 -2.86 -50.83
N GLN A 555 17.00 -3.35 -49.60
CA GLN A 555 15.95 -3.06 -48.64
C GLN A 555 16.19 -1.69 -48.00
N ILE A 556 15.17 -0.83 -48.06
CA ILE A 556 15.22 0.51 -47.48
C ILE A 556 14.42 0.52 -46.18
N SER A 557 15.08 0.90 -45.09
CA SER A 557 14.45 1.06 -43.78
C SER A 557 14.76 2.43 -43.21
N VAL A 558 13.78 3.06 -42.57
CA VAL A 558 13.95 4.40 -41.99
C VAL A 558 13.44 4.44 -40.55
N GLY A 559 13.96 5.38 -39.78
CA GLY A 559 13.44 5.65 -38.44
C GLY A 559 13.80 7.03 -37.91
N LEU A 560 13.27 7.33 -36.73
CA LEU A 560 13.60 8.52 -35.97
C LEU A 560 14.43 8.10 -34.74
N VAL A 561 15.44 8.89 -34.38
CA VAL A 561 16.35 8.60 -33.26
C VAL A 561 16.60 9.87 -32.45
N HIS A 562 16.77 9.74 -31.13
CA HIS A 562 17.00 10.86 -30.21
C HIS A 562 18.46 10.94 -29.71
N ASP A 563 19.03 12.15 -29.69
CA ASP A 563 20.45 12.41 -29.34
C ASP A 563 20.84 12.03 -27.90
N MET A 564 19.98 12.22 -26.90
CA MET A 564 20.25 11.84 -25.49
C MET A 564 20.35 10.32 -25.27
N LEU A 565 19.91 9.50 -26.24
CA LEU A 565 20.07 8.04 -26.20
C LEU A 565 21.39 7.59 -26.86
N PHE A 566 22.26 8.51 -27.32
CA PHE A 566 23.59 8.23 -27.92
C PHE A 566 24.70 7.86 -26.91
N GLY A 567 24.34 7.40 -25.71
CA GLY A 567 25.31 6.87 -24.76
C GLY A 567 25.78 5.47 -25.18
N PHE A 568 26.98 5.38 -25.77
CA PHE A 568 27.78 4.17 -26.04
C PHE A 568 27.33 3.27 -27.22
N GLY A 569 28.09 3.30 -28.32
CA GLY A 569 28.34 2.18 -29.26
C GLY A 569 27.18 1.64 -30.12
N ASN A 570 26.00 1.41 -29.54
CA ASN A 570 24.82 0.75 -30.13
C ASN A 570 23.57 1.65 -30.09
N ALA A 571 23.75 2.97 -30.11
CA ALA A 571 22.71 3.99 -30.01
C ALA A 571 21.52 3.83 -30.99
N ARG A 572 21.70 3.13 -32.11
CA ARG A 572 20.66 2.95 -33.15
C ARG A 572 19.65 1.84 -32.84
N GLU A 573 20.03 0.88 -32.00
CA GLU A 573 19.15 -0.21 -31.60
C GLU A 573 18.25 0.21 -30.42
N TYR A 574 18.77 1.06 -29.54
CA TYR A 574 18.09 1.48 -28.30
C TYR A 574 17.59 2.94 -28.31
N GLY A 575 18.18 3.80 -29.14
CA GLY A 575 17.83 5.23 -29.23
C GLY A 575 16.77 5.58 -30.27
N SER A 576 16.33 4.60 -31.05
CA SER A 576 15.30 4.77 -32.08
C SER A 576 13.92 4.82 -31.44
N LEU A 577 13.12 5.79 -31.88
CA LEU A 577 11.71 5.92 -31.56
C LEU A 577 10.91 4.79 -32.19
N LEU A 578 9.72 4.51 -31.66
CA LEU A 578 8.95 3.35 -32.08
C LEU A 578 8.08 3.66 -33.30
N PRO A 579 8.17 2.89 -34.40
CA PRO A 579 7.23 3.02 -35.51
C PRO A 579 5.88 2.41 -35.16
N LEU A 580 4.82 2.91 -35.80
CA LEU A 580 3.43 2.46 -35.65
C LEU A 580 3.30 0.95 -35.91
N ARG A 581 4.12 0.45 -36.84
CA ARG A 581 4.23 -0.97 -37.19
C ARG A 581 5.63 -1.43 -36.82
N ASP A 582 5.84 -1.78 -35.55
CA ASP A 582 7.14 -2.28 -35.10
C ASP A 582 7.21 -3.81 -35.22
N SER A 583 8.25 -4.29 -35.89
CA SER A 583 8.62 -5.72 -35.96
C SER A 583 9.68 -6.10 -34.91
N GLY A 584 9.89 -5.24 -33.90
CA GLY A 584 10.96 -5.35 -32.92
C GLY A 584 12.30 -4.78 -33.39
N GLN A 585 12.29 -4.03 -34.50
CA GLN A 585 13.49 -3.44 -35.09
C GLN A 585 13.58 -1.92 -34.92
N ARG A 586 12.55 -1.29 -34.32
CA ARG A 586 12.47 0.16 -34.09
C ARG A 586 12.76 1.00 -35.35
N ARG A 587 12.37 0.47 -36.51
CA ARG A 587 12.46 1.12 -37.83
C ARG A 587 11.38 0.55 -38.75
N THR A 588 10.99 1.34 -39.74
CA THR A 588 10.00 0.93 -40.74
C THR A 588 10.71 0.56 -42.03
N THR A 589 10.49 -0.66 -42.53
CA THR A 589 10.91 -1.01 -43.90
C THR A 589 9.94 -0.36 -44.88
N LEU A 590 10.43 0.52 -45.73
CA LEU A 590 9.62 1.23 -46.73
C LEU A 590 9.40 0.41 -47.99
N GLY A 591 10.35 -0.45 -48.35
CA GLY A 591 10.29 -1.25 -49.57
C GLY A 591 11.65 -1.64 -50.12
N THR A 592 11.63 -2.18 -51.33
CA THR A 592 12.82 -2.63 -52.06
C THR A 592 13.14 -1.65 -53.18
N LEU A 593 14.35 -1.11 -53.17
CA LEU A 593 14.88 -0.18 -54.16
C LEU A 593 15.89 -0.89 -55.05
N ARG A 594 15.82 -0.64 -56.35
CA ARG A 594 16.83 -1.07 -57.33
C ARG A 594 17.22 0.11 -58.21
N GLN A 595 18.51 0.37 -58.32
CA GLN A 595 19.07 1.34 -59.26
C GLN A 595 19.85 0.62 -60.35
N SER A 596 19.49 0.81 -61.61
CA SER A 596 20.19 0.22 -62.74
C SER A 596 21.49 0.96 -63.07
N ARG A 597 22.38 0.33 -63.84
CA ARG A 597 23.66 0.94 -64.25
C ARG A 597 23.55 2.26 -65.00
N ASP A 598 22.49 2.42 -65.80
CA ASP A 598 22.13 3.64 -66.54
C ASP A 598 21.44 4.69 -65.66
N GLY A 599 21.17 4.36 -64.39
CA GLY A 599 20.73 5.30 -63.35
C GLY A 599 19.24 5.21 -62.99
N ALA A 600 18.43 4.51 -63.78
CA ALA A 600 17.00 4.39 -63.51
C ALA A 600 16.72 3.73 -62.15
N VAL A 601 15.80 4.32 -61.39
CA VAL A 601 15.43 3.85 -60.04
C VAL A 601 14.04 3.24 -60.10
N THR A 602 13.91 2.02 -59.58
CA THR A 602 12.62 1.35 -59.36
C THR A 602 12.45 1.08 -57.88
N PHE A 603 11.24 1.26 -57.35
CA PHE A 603 10.93 1.03 -55.95
C PHE A 603 9.62 0.26 -55.79
N VAL A 604 9.69 -0.81 -55.02
CA VAL A 604 8.54 -1.65 -54.67
C VAL A 604 8.25 -1.42 -53.18
N PRO A 605 7.17 -0.70 -52.82
CA PRO A 605 6.82 -0.46 -51.43
C PRO A 605 6.59 -1.77 -50.66
N ALA A 606 6.96 -1.79 -49.39
CA ALA A 606 6.61 -2.87 -48.47
C ALA A 606 5.09 -2.86 -48.19
N SER A 607 4.50 -4.05 -48.04
CA SER A 607 3.07 -4.25 -47.76
C SER A 607 2.66 -3.85 -46.35
#